data_AF-A0A8H6S1B8-F1
#
_entry.id   AF-A0A8H6S1B8-F1
#
_cell.length_a   1.000
_cell.length_b   1.000
_cell.length_c   1.000
_cell.angle_alpha   90.00
_cell.angle_beta   90.00
_cell.angle_gamma   90.00
#
_symmetry.space_group_name_H-M   'P 1'
#
loop_
_entity.id
_entity.type
_entity.pdbx_description
1 polymer ?
#
loop_
_entity_poly.entity_id
_entity_poly.type
_entity_poly.pdbx_seq_one_letter_code
_entity_poly.pdbx_strand_id
1 'polypeptide(L)'
;MDEIDWLREKIPEWVQTYEKFYYQYDPARLSTYTLTIHALLPIPDAILSAGPQWCYSAYPMERYCGRLQPRIRSRTFPWASLDRYVLELAQLSQIGKHQPILSNL
;
A
#
# COMPACT_ATOMS: atom_id res chain seq x y z
N MET A 1 -12.11 -18.37 15.08
CA MET A 1 -11.83 -18.74 13.67
C MET A 1 -13.06 -18.42 12.83
N ASP A 2 -14.23 -18.72 13.36
CA ASP A 2 -15.57 -18.48 12.81
C ASP A 2 -15.81 -17.09 12.19
N GLU A 3 -15.32 -16.00 12.79
CA GLU A 3 -15.49 -14.65 12.22
C GLU A 3 -14.70 -14.43 10.92
N ILE A 4 -13.48 -14.97 10.84
CA ILE A 4 -12.64 -14.83 9.63
C ILE A 4 -13.21 -15.70 8.51
N ASP A 5 -13.69 -16.89 8.84
CA ASP A 5 -14.37 -17.77 7.89
C ASP A 5 -15.66 -17.13 7.38
N TRP A 6 -16.43 -16.48 8.26
CA TRP A 6 -17.59 -15.67 7.87
C TRP A 6 -17.20 -14.53 6.92
N LEU A 7 -16.11 -13.80 7.19
CA LEU A 7 -15.62 -12.74 6.31
C LEU A 7 -15.20 -13.28 4.94
N ARG A 8 -14.56 -14.46 4.91
CA ARG A 8 -14.13 -15.12 3.68
C ARG A 8 -15.32 -15.49 2.78
N GLU A 9 -16.49 -15.77 3.37
CA GLU A 9 -17.73 -16.00 2.64
C GLU A 9 -18.42 -14.68 2.22
N LYS A 10 -18.55 -13.72 3.15
CA LYS A 10 -19.40 -12.54 2.95
C LYS A 10 -18.78 -11.43 2.12
N ILE A 11 -17.46 -11.28 2.13
CA ILE A 11 -16.79 -10.25 1.32
C ILE A 11 -17.02 -10.50 -0.18
N PRO A 12 -16.81 -11.70 -0.74
CA PRO A 12 -17.13 -11.98 -2.14
C PRO A 12 -18.60 -11.72 -2.50
N GLU A 13 -19.55 -12.12 -1.65
CA GLU A 13 -20.98 -11.86 -1.87
C GLU A 13 -21.28 -10.35 -1.96
N TRP A 14 -20.67 -9.58 -1.07
CA TRP A 14 -20.82 -8.13 -1.06
C TRP A 14 -20.19 -7.48 -2.31
N VAL A 15 -18.99 -7.92 -2.72
CA VAL A 15 -18.31 -7.41 -3.92
C VAL A 15 -19.14 -7.69 -5.18
N GLN A 16 -19.70 -8.90 -5.32
CA GLN A 16 -20.59 -9.24 -6.44
C GLN A 16 -21.84 -8.38 -6.46
N THR A 17 -22.42 -8.11 -5.29
CA THR A 17 -23.58 -7.23 -5.14
C THR A 17 -23.22 -5.80 -5.55
N TYR A 18 -22.06 -5.29 -5.12
CA TYR A 18 -21.54 -3.99 -5.52
C TYR A 18 -21.32 -3.92 -7.03
N GLU A 19 -20.66 -4.92 -7.63
CA GLU A 19 -20.44 -5.00 -9.08
C GLU A 19 -21.76 -4.94 -9.84
N LYS A 20 -22.78 -5.68 -9.40
CA LYS A 20 -24.11 -5.65 -10.03
C LYS A 20 -24.75 -4.27 -10.02
N PHE A 21 -24.66 -3.52 -8.91
CA PHE A 21 -25.30 -2.19 -8.80
C PHE A 21 -24.45 -1.07 -9.44
N TYR A 22 -23.14 -1.06 -9.18
CA TYR A 22 -22.25 0.06 -9.50
C TYR A 22 -21.36 -0.17 -10.72
N TYR A 23 -20.94 -1.40 -11.02
CA TYR A 23 -20.19 -1.67 -12.24
C TYR A 23 -21.15 -2.01 -13.40
N GLN A 24 -22.25 -2.72 -13.13
CA GLN A 24 -23.24 -3.23 -14.11
C GLN A 24 -22.60 -4.01 -15.28
N TYR A 25 -21.38 -4.52 -15.09
CA TYR A 25 -20.60 -5.21 -16.12
C TYR A 25 -20.39 -4.36 -17.38
N ASP A 26 -20.41 -3.04 -17.25
CA ASP A 26 -20.17 -2.09 -18.33
C ASP A 26 -18.72 -1.56 -18.26
N PRO A 27 -17.88 -1.84 -19.26
CA PRO A 27 -16.51 -1.33 -19.31
C PRO A 27 -16.41 0.20 -19.23
N ALA A 28 -17.44 0.95 -19.67
CA ALA A 28 -17.47 2.41 -19.54
C ALA A 28 -17.49 2.88 -18.08
N ARG A 29 -17.86 1.98 -17.15
CA ARG A 29 -17.99 2.23 -15.71
C ARG A 29 -16.85 1.61 -14.91
N LEU A 30 -15.75 1.21 -15.55
CA LEU A 30 -14.59 0.61 -14.88
C LEU A 30 -14.04 1.47 -13.74
N SER A 31 -14.23 2.80 -13.78
CA SER A 31 -13.84 3.71 -12.70
C SER A 31 -14.53 3.42 -11.36
N THR A 32 -15.70 2.76 -11.35
CA THR A 32 -16.36 2.33 -10.10
C THR A 32 -15.67 1.13 -9.48
N TYR A 33 -14.91 0.37 -10.27
CA TYR A 33 -14.17 -0.80 -9.82
C TYR A 33 -12.82 -0.39 -9.23
N THR A 34 -12.89 0.29 -8.09
CA THR A 34 -11.72 0.90 -7.46
C THR A 34 -10.84 -0.14 -6.77
N LEU A 35 -9.54 0.18 -6.66
CA LEU A 35 -8.56 -0.62 -5.93
C LEU A 35 -9.02 -0.97 -4.51
N THR A 36 -9.76 -0.07 -3.86
CA THR A 36 -10.29 -0.29 -2.51
C THR A 36 -11.27 -1.45 -2.44
N ILE A 37 -12.11 -1.65 -3.46
CA ILE A 37 -13.06 -2.77 -3.52
C ILE A 37 -12.32 -4.09 -3.67
N HIS A 38 -11.33 -4.15 -4.58
CA HIS A 38 -10.48 -5.32 -4.75
C HIS A 38 -9.67 -5.68 -3.51
N ALA A 39 -9.19 -4.65 -2.80
CA ALA A 39 -8.41 -4.83 -1.60
C ALA A 39 -9.21 -5.48 -0.46
N LEU A 40 -10.55 -5.56 -0.55
CA LEU A 40 -11.37 -6.28 0.43
C LEU A 40 -11.22 -7.80 0.31
N LEU A 41 -11.15 -8.33 -0.91
CA LEU A 41 -11.09 -9.77 -1.18
C LEU A 41 -9.96 -10.49 -0.42
N PRO A 42 -8.71 -9.98 -0.38
CA PRO A 42 -7.62 -10.64 0.34
C PRO A 42 -7.62 -10.39 1.86
N ILE A 43 -8.52 -9.56 2.43
CA ILE A 43 -8.48 -9.21 3.86
C ILE A 43 -8.50 -10.43 4.79
N PRO A 44 -9.37 -11.44 4.62
CA PRO A 44 -9.40 -12.59 5.53
C PRO A 44 -8.08 -13.35 5.57
N ASP A 45 -7.47 -13.54 4.40
CA ASP A 45 -6.17 -14.22 4.26
C ASP A 45 -5.03 -13.37 4.82
N ALA A 46 -5.08 -12.06 4.62
CA ALA A 46 -4.15 -11.10 5.20
C ALA A 46 -4.20 -11.11 6.73
N ILE A 47 -5.39 -11.21 7.32
CA ILE A 47 -5.57 -11.27 8.78
C ILE A 47 -4.96 -12.55 9.35
N LEU A 48 -5.17 -13.69 8.71
CA LEU A 48 -4.61 -14.98 9.16
C LEU A 48 -3.08 -15.02 9.04
N SER A 49 -2.53 -14.42 7.99
CA SER A 49 -1.09 -14.46 7.71
C SER A 49 -0.29 -13.43 8.49
N ALA A 50 -0.83 -12.22 8.67
CA ALA A 50 -0.08 -11.07 9.17
C ALA A 50 -0.75 -10.34 10.34
N GLY A 51 -1.92 -10.80 10.78
CA GLY A 51 -2.74 -10.12 11.78
C GLY A 51 -3.58 -8.98 11.20
N PRO A 52 -4.29 -8.23 12.06
CA PRO A 52 -5.18 -7.16 11.62
C PRO A 52 -4.47 -6.15 10.71
N GLN A 53 -5.09 -5.78 9.59
CA GLN A 53 -4.45 -4.93 8.59
C GLN A 53 -3.95 -3.59 9.15
N TRP A 54 -4.67 -2.99 10.11
CA TRP A 54 -4.23 -1.76 10.76
C TRP A 54 -2.94 -1.97 11.58
N CYS A 55 -2.76 -3.12 12.23
CA CYS A 55 -1.52 -3.47 12.91
C CYS A 55 -0.39 -3.71 11.91
N TYR A 56 -0.67 -4.53 10.89
CA TYR A 56 0.33 -4.93 9.91
C TYR A 56 0.83 -3.75 9.08
N SER A 57 -0.07 -2.86 8.62
CA SER A 57 0.29 -1.69 7.83
C SER A 57 0.85 -0.54 8.66
N ALA A 58 0.55 -0.46 9.97
CA ALA A 58 1.15 0.57 10.83
C ALA A 58 2.67 0.42 10.90
N TYR A 59 3.19 -0.79 11.11
CA TYR A 59 4.63 -1.02 11.26
C TYR A 59 5.51 -0.54 10.07
N PRO A 60 5.26 -0.94 8.81
CA PRO A 60 6.05 -0.46 7.68
C PRO A 60 5.88 1.04 7.48
N MET A 61 4.69 1.60 7.73
CA MET A 61 4.45 3.03 7.65
C MET A 61 5.20 3.80 8.74
N GLU A 62 5.24 3.31 9.97
CA GLU A 62 6.03 3.89 11.06
C GLU A 62 7.52 3.87 10.73
N ARG A 63 8.03 2.75 10.21
CA ARG A 63 9.43 2.62 9.79
C ARG A 63 9.75 3.55 8.62
N TYR A 64 8.85 3.68 7.67
CA TYR A 64 9.00 4.56 6.51
C TYR A 64 8.94 6.03 6.91
N CYS A 65 7.92 6.45 7.66
CA CYS A 65 7.79 7.79 8.21
C CYS A 65 8.97 8.15 9.12
N GLY A 66 9.43 7.22 9.96
CA GLY A 66 10.62 7.40 10.80
C GLY A 66 11.91 7.61 9.99
N ARG A 67 12.01 7.03 8.80
CA ARG A 67 13.12 7.30 7.86
C ARG A 67 12.98 8.66 7.18
N LEU A 68 11.75 9.06 6.85
CA LEU A 68 11.48 10.33 6.17
C LEU A 68 11.58 11.55 7.09
N GLN A 69 11.06 11.46 8.32
CA GLN A 69 10.96 12.59 9.25
C GLN A 69 12.29 13.34 9.47
N PRO A 70 13.44 12.68 9.72
CA PRO A 70 14.72 13.38 9.90
C PRO A 70 15.24 14.08 8.63
N ARG A 71 14.65 13.78 7.46
CA ARG A 71 15.03 14.34 6.15
C ARG A 71 14.21 15.58 5.80
N ILE A 72 13.09 15.82 6.49
CA ILE A 72 12.30 17.06 6.43
C ILE A 72 13.00 18.16 7.24
N ARG A 73 14.23 18.52 6.84
CA ARG A 73 15.06 19.47 7.58
C ARG A 73 14.62 20.93 7.38
N SER A 74 13.91 21.20 6.29
CA SER A 74 13.43 22.54 5.97
C SER A 74 12.07 22.80 6.62
N ARG A 75 12.01 23.81 7.49
CA ARG A 75 10.75 24.27 8.12
C ARG A 75 9.88 25.07 7.15
N THR A 76 10.49 25.71 6.16
CA THR A 76 9.80 26.59 5.20
C THR A 76 9.41 25.84 3.91
N PHE A 77 10.20 24.84 3.51
CA PHE A 77 9.98 24.06 2.29
C PHE A 77 10.10 22.55 2.56
N PRO A 78 9.22 21.98 3.41
CA PRO A 78 9.29 20.59 3.82
C PRO A 78 9.17 19.62 2.63
N TRP A 79 8.27 19.90 1.70
CA TRP A 79 8.02 19.05 0.52
C TRP A 79 9.19 19.03 -0.46
N ALA A 80 9.79 20.19 -0.76
CA ALA A 80 10.96 20.25 -1.62
C ALA A 80 12.17 19.49 -1.02
N SER A 81 12.31 19.49 0.32
CA SER A 81 13.34 18.72 1.00
C SER A 81 13.08 17.21 0.97
N LEU A 82 11.82 16.79 1.07
CA LEU A 82 11.41 15.40 0.90
C LEU A 82 11.62 14.91 -0.54
N ASP A 83 11.19 15.68 -1.53
CA ASP A 83 11.31 15.31 -2.95
C ASP A 83 12.78 15.13 -3.33
N ARG A 84 13.65 16.03 -2.88
CA ARG A 84 15.09 15.90 -3.09
C ARG A 84 15.64 14.62 -2.44
N TYR A 85 15.21 14.31 -1.22
CA TYR A 85 15.66 13.10 -0.53
C TYR A 85 15.21 11.82 -1.27
N VAL A 86 13.96 11.77 -1.74
CA VAL A 86 13.45 10.63 -2.52
C VAL A 86 14.20 10.49 -3.84
N LEU A 87 14.50 11.61 -4.51
CA LEU A 87 15.29 11.62 -5.75
C LEU A 87 16.71 11.09 -5.51
N GLU A 88 17.40 11.56 -4.47
CA GLU A 88 18.75 11.11 -4.11
C GLU A 88 18.76 9.61 -3.79
N LEU A 89 17.77 9.11 -3.04
CA LEU A 89 17.63 7.67 -2.76
C LEU A 89 17.46 6.85 -4.05
N ALA A 90 16.63 7.32 -4.98
CA ALA A 90 16.41 6.63 -6.25
C ALA A 90 17.69 6.61 -7.11
N GLN A 91 18.41 7.72 -7.17
CA GLN A 91 19.69 7.83 -7.88
C GLN A 91 20.75 6.90 -7.29
N LEU A 92 20.91 6.88 -5.96
CA LEU A 92 21.83 5.98 -5.27
C LEU A 92 21.47 4.51 -5.48
N SER A 93 20.18 4.16 -5.44
CA SER A 93 19.72 2.80 -5.75
C SER A 93 20.08 2.38 -7.18
N GLN A 94 19.92 3.28 -8.15
CA GLN A 94 20.24 3.01 -9.54
C GLN A 94 21.75 2.87 -9.77
N ILE A 95 22.56 3.76 -9.16
CA ILE A 95 24.03 3.68 -9.23
C ILE A 95 24.52 2.39 -8.58
N GLY A 96 24.00 2.02 -7.41
CA GLY A 96 24.36 0.78 -6.71
C GLY A 96 24.05 -0.48 -7.52
N LYS A 97 23.01 -0.46 -8.36
CA LYS A 97 22.71 -1.56 -9.30
C LYS A 97 23.68 -1.64 -10.48
N HIS A 98 24.24 -0.50 -10.91
CA HIS A 98 25.24 -0.45 -11.99
C HIS A 98 26.69 -0.63 -11.50
N GLN A 99 26.97 -0.39 -10.23
CA GLN A 99 28.31 -0.46 -9.62
C GLN A 99 28.31 -1.46 -8.45
N PRO A 100 28.58 -2.76 -8.69
CA PRO A 100 28.47 -3.82 -7.68
C PRO A 100 29.50 -3.73 -6.53
N ILE A 101 30.43 -2.76 -6.58
CA ILE A 101 31.51 -2.58 -5.60
C ILE A 101 31.02 -1.77 -4.37
N LEU A 102 29.90 -1.06 -4.47
CA LEU A 102 29.35 -0.20 -3.41
C LEU A 102 28.15 -0.79 -2.68
N SER A 103 27.73 -2.02 -3.00
CA SER A 103 26.49 -2.61 -2.46
C SER A 103 26.58 -3.11 -1.02
N ASN A 104 27.75 -3.06 -0.38
CA ASN A 104 28.00 -3.56 0.98
C ASN A 104 28.52 -2.48 1.97
N LEU A 105 28.39 -1.19 1.64
CA LEU A 105 28.66 -0.08 2.57
C LEU A 105 27.36 0.47 3.19
#